data_AF-A0A947RGU8-F1
#
_entry.id   AF-A0A947RGU8-F1
#
_cell.length_a   1.000
_cell.length_b   1.000
_cell.length_c   1.000
_cell.angle_alpha   90.00
_cell.angle_beta   90.00
_cell.angle_gamma   90.00
#
_symmetry.space_group_name_H-M   'P 1'
#
loop_
_entity.id
_entity.type
_entity.pdbx_description
1 polymer ?
#
loop_
_entity_poly.entity_id
_entity_poly.type
_entity_poly.pdbx_seq_one_letter_code
_entity_poly.pdbx_strand_id
1 'polypeptide(L)'
;MFRIGHGFDVHPFTEDRKLILGGVEIAYVNGLMGHSDADVVIHALMDALLGAMGKGDIGIHFPDTDPEYKNISSIELLKRVHLLMNKNEFVLVNADLTIHAEEPKLAPFTRKMCTNIASVLDCDITRINIKATTWEKLGFVGRKEGIAADAVALITKSKANPRNETKEKVKKPLVLFDDDTPVERRVKTKGEIIVYSDGASRGNPGPSGAGAYIEDAQGNTIREISMFLGNLTNNQAEYQALILVLKEVASMRPEHVTIRMDSELIVKQIKGEYKIKNEKLIPLASIVKQQLMLLNSWKIEHVRREKNTKADQLANKAIDS
;
A
#
# COMPACT_ATOMS: atom_id res chain seq x y z
N MET A 1 10.51 -17.64 12.35
CA MET A 1 9.50 -18.64 12.80
C MET A 1 8.40 -18.65 11.75
N PHE A 2 8.11 -19.81 11.17
CA PHE A 2 7.03 -19.97 10.21
C PHE A 2 5.69 -20.21 10.90
N ARG A 3 4.61 -19.74 10.28
CA ARG A 3 3.23 -19.98 10.72
C ARG A 3 2.35 -20.22 9.51
N ILE A 4 1.43 -21.16 9.66
CA ILE A 4 0.44 -21.48 8.63
C ILE A 4 -0.93 -20.98 9.08
N GLY A 5 -1.75 -20.64 8.11
CA GLY A 5 -3.17 -20.38 8.33
C GLY A 5 -3.97 -20.90 7.16
N HIS A 6 -5.22 -21.22 7.48
CA HIS A 6 -6.21 -21.72 6.55
C HIS A 6 -7.42 -20.80 6.64
N GLY A 7 -8.03 -20.49 5.50
CA GLY A 7 -9.28 -19.75 5.44
C GLY A 7 -10.19 -20.41 4.43
N PHE A 8 -11.49 -20.33 4.73
CA PHE A 8 -12.57 -20.84 3.90
C PHE A 8 -13.66 -19.79 3.90
N ASP A 9 -14.20 -19.49 2.72
CA ASP A 9 -15.37 -18.63 2.61
C ASP A 9 -16.32 -19.17 1.53
N VAL A 10 -17.60 -18.81 1.66
CA VAL A 10 -18.66 -19.21 0.72
C VAL A 10 -19.72 -18.12 0.62
N HIS A 11 -20.09 -17.77 -0.60
CA HIS A 11 -21.20 -16.84 -0.86
C HIS A 11 -22.20 -17.45 -1.83
N PRO A 12 -23.51 -17.27 -1.59
CA PRO A 12 -24.53 -17.67 -2.54
C PRO A 12 -24.57 -16.72 -3.73
N PHE A 13 -24.99 -17.22 -4.88
CA PHE A 13 -25.29 -16.38 -6.02
C PHE A 13 -26.55 -15.54 -5.79
N THR A 14 -26.59 -14.36 -6.40
CA THR A 14 -27.77 -13.50 -6.48
C THR A 14 -27.81 -12.76 -7.81
N GLU A 15 -29.02 -12.41 -8.25
CA GLU A 15 -29.27 -11.55 -9.39
C GLU A 15 -28.78 -10.11 -9.11
N ASP A 16 -28.62 -9.32 -10.18
CA ASP A 16 -28.29 -7.88 -10.15
C ASP A 16 -27.00 -7.50 -9.40
N ARG A 17 -26.05 -8.43 -9.29
CA ARG A 17 -24.71 -8.17 -8.76
C ARG A 17 -23.62 -8.56 -9.75
N LYS A 18 -22.51 -7.85 -9.66
CA LYS A 18 -21.28 -8.20 -10.38
C LYS A 18 -20.63 -9.41 -9.71
N LEU A 19 -20.11 -10.33 -10.50
CA LEU A 19 -19.24 -11.39 -10.00
C LEU A 19 -17.81 -10.85 -9.89
N ILE A 20 -17.33 -10.66 -8.67
CA ILE A 20 -15.97 -10.20 -8.38
C ILE A 20 -15.24 -11.30 -7.64
N LEU A 21 -14.11 -11.76 -8.19
CA LEU A 21 -13.26 -12.79 -7.59
C LEU A 21 -11.80 -12.37 -7.72
N GLY A 22 -11.02 -12.42 -6.64
CA GLY A 22 -9.62 -11.99 -6.62
C GLY A 22 -9.39 -10.54 -7.11
N GLY A 23 -10.36 -9.65 -6.90
CA GLY A 23 -10.38 -8.28 -7.41
C GLY A 23 -10.60 -8.16 -8.92
N VAL A 24 -11.12 -9.21 -9.57
CA VAL A 24 -11.42 -9.24 -11.01
C VAL A 24 -12.92 -9.34 -11.21
N GLU A 25 -13.49 -8.40 -11.95
CA GLU A 25 -14.88 -8.50 -12.44
C GLU A 25 -14.95 -9.54 -13.57
N ILE A 26 -15.83 -10.52 -13.41
CA ILE A 26 -16.05 -11.60 -14.36
C ILE A 26 -17.44 -11.43 -14.96
N ALA A 27 -17.51 -11.41 -16.29
CA ALA A 27 -18.79 -11.36 -16.99
C ALA A 27 -19.56 -12.67 -16.74
N TYR A 28 -20.60 -12.59 -15.91
CA TYR A 28 -21.51 -13.68 -15.61
C TYR A 28 -22.89 -13.12 -15.25
N VAL A 29 -23.93 -13.94 -15.41
CA VAL A 29 -25.33 -13.52 -15.21
C VAL A 29 -25.64 -13.17 -13.74
N ASN A 30 -24.96 -13.83 -12.81
CA ASN A 30 -25.15 -13.65 -11.37
C ASN A 30 -23.86 -13.17 -10.70
N GLY A 31 -24.00 -12.43 -9.61
CA GLY A 31 -22.90 -12.07 -8.71
C GLY A 31 -23.03 -12.77 -7.36
N LEU A 32 -22.07 -12.53 -6.46
CA LEU A 32 -22.11 -13.08 -5.11
C LEU A 32 -22.79 -12.12 -4.14
N MET A 33 -23.62 -12.66 -3.25
CA MET A 33 -24.30 -11.90 -2.20
C MET A 33 -23.33 -11.63 -1.04
N GLY A 34 -23.27 -10.40 -0.54
CA GLY A 34 -22.47 -10.05 0.64
C GLY A 34 -22.56 -8.57 1.00
N HIS A 35 -22.06 -8.19 2.18
CA HIS A 35 -22.06 -6.81 2.67
C HIS A 35 -21.05 -5.91 1.92
N SER A 36 -19.90 -6.48 1.53
CA SER A 36 -18.87 -5.88 0.67
C SER A 36 -19.13 -6.18 -0.82
N ASP A 37 -18.12 -6.08 -1.67
CA ASP A 37 -18.14 -6.61 -3.06
C ASP A 37 -18.26 -8.15 -3.14
N ALA A 38 -18.30 -8.85 -2.00
CA ALA A 38 -18.54 -10.29 -1.87
C ALA A 38 -17.49 -11.19 -2.54
N ASP A 39 -16.23 -10.75 -2.54
CA ASP A 39 -15.11 -11.49 -3.11
C ASP A 39 -14.65 -12.63 -2.19
N VAL A 40 -15.26 -13.80 -2.38
CA VAL A 40 -15.00 -15.03 -1.61
C VAL A 40 -13.52 -15.46 -1.63
N VAL A 41 -12.78 -15.15 -2.70
CA VAL A 41 -11.36 -15.52 -2.83
C VAL A 41 -10.51 -14.68 -1.88
N ILE A 42 -10.78 -13.38 -1.84
CA ILE A 42 -10.05 -12.45 -0.99
C ILE A 42 -10.41 -12.66 0.47
N HIS A 43 -11.67 -12.92 0.79
CA HIS A 43 -12.11 -13.24 2.14
C HIS A 43 -11.43 -14.50 2.70
N ALA A 44 -11.43 -15.61 1.95
CA ALA A 44 -10.72 -16.83 2.35
C ALA A 44 -9.22 -16.56 2.58
N LEU A 45 -8.57 -15.75 1.73
CA LEU A 45 -7.18 -15.37 1.94
C LEU A 45 -6.96 -14.53 3.20
N MET A 46 -7.84 -13.57 3.48
CA MET A 46 -7.76 -12.75 4.69
C MET A 46 -7.85 -13.61 5.95
N ASP A 47 -8.80 -14.55 6.00
CA ASP A 47 -8.92 -15.50 7.11
C ASP A 47 -7.67 -16.36 7.28
N ALA A 48 -7.10 -16.86 6.18
CA ALA A 48 -5.84 -17.60 6.24
C ALA A 48 -4.70 -16.76 6.83
N LEU A 49 -4.58 -15.49 6.43
CA LEU A 49 -3.54 -14.58 6.94
C LEU A 49 -3.76 -14.19 8.40
N LEU A 50 -4.99 -13.83 8.77
CA LEU A 50 -5.37 -13.47 10.14
C LEU A 50 -5.18 -14.66 11.09
N GLY A 51 -5.61 -15.86 10.66
CA GLY A 51 -5.39 -17.10 11.38
C GLY A 51 -3.91 -17.42 11.58
N ALA A 52 -3.09 -17.31 10.52
CA ALA A 52 -1.64 -17.53 10.62
C ALA A 52 -0.94 -16.57 11.60
N MET A 53 -1.46 -15.35 11.74
CA MET A 53 -0.97 -14.37 12.72
C MET A 53 -1.47 -14.61 14.15
N GLY A 54 -2.50 -15.44 14.34
CA GLY A 54 -3.22 -15.60 15.60
C GLY A 54 -4.06 -14.37 15.94
N LYS A 55 -4.68 -13.74 14.92
CA LYS A 55 -5.46 -12.50 15.05
C LYS A 55 -6.97 -12.69 14.88
N GLY A 56 -7.45 -13.94 14.92
CA GLY A 56 -8.87 -14.24 14.69
C GLY A 56 -9.19 -14.32 13.20
N ASP A 57 -10.39 -13.86 12.83
CA ASP A 57 -10.99 -13.96 11.50
C ASP A 57 -11.50 -12.60 10.99
N ILE A 58 -11.98 -12.56 9.75
CA ILE A 58 -12.51 -11.38 9.08
C ILE A 58 -13.62 -10.68 9.89
N GLY A 59 -14.50 -11.42 10.56
CA GLY A 59 -15.66 -10.87 11.26
C GLY A 59 -15.27 -10.03 12.48
N ILE A 60 -14.15 -10.35 13.11
CA ILE A 60 -13.58 -9.54 14.22
C ILE A 60 -13.02 -8.21 13.71
N HIS A 61 -12.41 -8.20 12.52
CA HIS A 61 -11.72 -7.00 11.99
C HIS A 61 -12.62 -6.12 11.15
N PHE A 62 -13.59 -6.70 10.45
CA PHE A 62 -14.49 -6.02 9.51
C PHE A 62 -15.95 -6.50 9.73
N PRO A 63 -16.58 -6.14 10.86
CA PRO A 63 -17.93 -6.60 11.17
C PRO A 63 -18.96 -6.04 10.18
N ASP A 64 -19.87 -6.91 9.72
CA ASP A 64 -20.94 -6.60 8.75
C ASP A 64 -21.95 -5.54 9.23
N THR A 65 -21.97 -5.23 10.53
CA THR A 65 -22.81 -4.20 11.14
C THR A 65 -22.23 -2.79 11.00
N ASP A 66 -20.96 -2.66 10.64
CA ASP A 66 -20.31 -1.36 10.50
C ASP A 66 -20.65 -0.73 9.13
N PRO A 67 -21.30 0.45 9.09
CA PRO A 67 -21.60 1.14 7.84
C PRO A 67 -20.38 1.47 7.00
N GLU A 68 -19.17 1.55 7.59
CA GLU A 68 -17.92 1.84 6.87
C GLU A 68 -17.61 0.77 5.80
N TYR A 69 -18.00 -0.48 6.02
CA TYR A 69 -17.65 -1.60 5.14
C TYR A 69 -18.72 -1.91 4.09
N LYS A 70 -19.85 -1.20 4.09
CA LYS A 70 -20.89 -1.38 3.09
C LYS A 70 -20.36 -1.05 1.70
N ASN A 71 -20.43 -2.00 0.77
CA ASN A 71 -19.93 -1.87 -0.60
C ASN A 71 -18.42 -1.57 -0.73
N ILE A 72 -17.63 -1.80 0.33
CA ILE A 72 -16.17 -1.66 0.23
C ILE A 72 -15.60 -2.74 -0.68
N SER A 73 -14.51 -2.44 -1.37
CA SER A 73 -13.80 -3.47 -2.11
C SER A 73 -13.01 -4.39 -1.19
N SER A 74 -13.13 -5.70 -1.38
CA SER A 74 -12.35 -6.68 -0.61
C SER A 74 -10.85 -6.53 -0.81
N ILE A 75 -10.39 -6.00 -1.95
CA ILE A 75 -8.98 -5.64 -2.18
C ILE A 75 -8.51 -4.57 -1.18
N GLU A 76 -9.37 -3.61 -0.82
CA GLU A 76 -9.04 -2.60 0.19
C GLU A 76 -8.99 -3.21 1.60
N LEU A 77 -9.88 -4.16 1.90
CA LEU A 77 -9.81 -4.93 3.15
C LEU A 77 -8.52 -5.76 3.24
N LEU A 78 -8.12 -6.40 2.14
CA LEU A 78 -6.87 -7.16 2.08
C LEU A 78 -5.65 -6.27 2.32
N LYS A 79 -5.64 -5.02 1.84
CA LYS A 79 -4.59 -4.04 2.18
C LYS A 79 -4.54 -3.77 3.68
N ARG A 80 -5.70 -3.64 4.35
CA ARG A 80 -5.74 -3.46 5.82
C ARG A 80 -5.15 -4.69 6.54
N VAL A 81 -5.43 -5.90 6.08
CA VAL A 81 -4.81 -7.14 6.60
C VAL A 81 -3.30 -7.15 6.35
N HIS A 82 -2.83 -6.74 5.17
CA HIS A 82 -1.40 -6.63 4.88
C HIS A 82 -0.69 -5.62 5.80
N LEU A 83 -1.29 -4.45 6.05
CA LEU A 83 -0.78 -3.48 7.01
C LEU A 83 -0.69 -4.09 8.42
N LEU A 84 -1.68 -4.88 8.82
CA LEU A 84 -1.66 -5.62 10.09
C LEU A 84 -0.52 -6.65 10.13
N MET A 85 -0.27 -7.38 9.04
CA MET A 85 0.88 -8.28 8.92
C MET A 85 2.19 -7.53 9.15
N ASN A 86 2.39 -6.42 8.44
CA ASN A 86 3.60 -5.61 8.55
C ASN A 86 3.78 -5.05 9.98
N LYS A 87 2.71 -4.54 10.60
CA LYS A 87 2.72 -4.05 11.99
C LYS A 87 3.11 -5.14 12.99
N ASN A 88 2.78 -6.40 12.71
CA ASN A 88 3.12 -7.55 13.53
C ASN A 88 4.40 -8.27 13.04
N GLU A 89 5.15 -7.66 12.12
CA GLU A 89 6.41 -8.15 11.56
C GLU A 89 6.28 -9.52 10.86
N PHE A 90 5.17 -9.76 10.20
CA PHE A 90 4.97 -10.93 9.35
C PHE A 90 5.16 -10.58 7.88
N VAL A 91 5.79 -11.49 7.15
CA VAL A 91 5.89 -11.44 5.69
C VAL A 91 5.30 -12.72 5.10
N LEU A 92 4.64 -12.58 3.95
CA LEU A 92 4.12 -13.71 3.21
C LEU A 92 5.27 -14.54 2.62
N VAL A 93 5.28 -15.83 2.89
CA VAL A 93 6.16 -16.79 2.20
C VAL A 93 5.48 -17.23 0.90
N ASN A 94 4.27 -17.78 0.99
CA ASN A 94 3.42 -18.08 -0.15
C ASN A 94 1.95 -18.23 0.27
N ALA A 95 1.04 -18.16 -0.70
CA ALA A 95 -0.36 -18.51 -0.57
C ALA A 95 -0.81 -19.38 -1.75
N ASP A 96 -1.58 -20.42 -1.45
CA ASP A 96 -2.23 -21.28 -2.43
C ASP A 96 -3.74 -21.28 -2.18
N LEU A 97 -4.52 -21.01 -3.22
CA LEU A 97 -5.96 -20.88 -3.15
C LEU A 97 -6.64 -21.85 -4.13
N THR A 98 -7.84 -22.30 -3.77
CA THR A 98 -8.69 -23.13 -4.64
C THR A 98 -10.08 -22.54 -4.67
N ILE A 99 -10.56 -22.20 -5.87
CA ILE A 99 -11.93 -21.72 -6.09
C ILE A 99 -12.78 -22.91 -6.52
N HIS A 100 -13.87 -23.14 -5.80
CA HIS A 100 -14.87 -24.16 -6.11
C HIS A 100 -16.06 -23.50 -6.79
N ALA A 101 -16.15 -23.67 -8.11
CA ALA A 101 -17.22 -23.09 -8.92
C ALA A 101 -17.55 -24.04 -10.08
N GLU A 102 -18.83 -24.37 -10.24
CA GLU A 102 -19.29 -25.12 -11.40
C GLU A 102 -19.28 -24.24 -12.67
N GLU A 103 -19.65 -22.97 -12.53
CA GLU A 103 -19.58 -21.93 -13.55
C GLU A 103 -19.34 -20.54 -12.90
N PRO A 104 -18.79 -19.55 -13.63
CA PRO A 104 -18.23 -19.63 -14.99
C PRO A 104 -16.83 -20.25 -15.04
N LYS A 105 -16.26 -20.41 -16.24
CA LYS A 105 -14.86 -20.85 -16.40
C LYS A 105 -13.88 -19.79 -15.87
N LEU A 106 -13.14 -20.13 -14.82
CA LEU A 106 -12.25 -19.19 -14.13
C LEU A 106 -10.81 -19.16 -14.66
N ALA A 107 -10.37 -20.20 -15.38
CA ALA A 107 -9.00 -20.32 -15.88
C ALA A 107 -8.46 -19.06 -16.63
N PRO A 108 -9.25 -18.33 -17.44
CA PRO A 108 -8.78 -17.10 -18.10
C PRO A 108 -8.44 -15.95 -17.13
N PHE A 109 -8.95 -15.99 -15.90
CA PHE A 109 -8.90 -14.88 -14.95
C PHE A 109 -7.91 -15.12 -13.80
N THR A 110 -7.55 -16.37 -13.50
CA THR A 110 -6.71 -16.71 -12.32
C THR A 110 -5.38 -15.97 -12.29
N ARG A 111 -4.72 -15.78 -13.44
CA ARG A 111 -3.46 -15.04 -13.50
C ARG A 111 -3.63 -13.57 -13.08
N LYS A 112 -4.75 -12.94 -13.47
CA LYS A 112 -5.04 -11.55 -13.10
C LYS A 112 -5.36 -11.44 -11.61
N MET A 113 -6.08 -12.40 -11.05
CA MET A 113 -6.33 -12.51 -9.60
C MET A 113 -5.01 -12.62 -8.82
N CYS A 114 -4.09 -13.50 -9.24
CA CYS A 114 -2.76 -13.62 -8.65
C CYS A 114 -2.00 -12.27 -8.68
N THR A 115 -2.03 -11.56 -9.81
CA THR A 115 -1.39 -10.24 -9.94
C THR A 115 -1.97 -9.23 -8.97
N ASN A 116 -3.30 -9.16 -8.83
CA ASN A 116 -3.96 -8.24 -7.92
C ASN A 116 -3.55 -8.51 -6.47
N ILE A 117 -3.61 -9.78 -6.04
CA ILE A 117 -3.24 -10.20 -4.68
C ILE A 117 -1.76 -9.93 -4.41
N ALA A 118 -0.87 -10.32 -5.33
CA ALA A 118 0.57 -10.11 -5.18
C ALA A 118 0.92 -8.62 -5.07
N SER A 119 0.24 -7.77 -5.84
CA SER A 119 0.41 -6.31 -5.76
C SER A 119 -0.05 -5.74 -4.43
N VAL A 120 -1.11 -6.29 -3.81
CA VAL A 120 -1.62 -5.82 -2.52
C VAL A 120 -0.72 -6.28 -1.37
N LEU A 121 -0.20 -7.50 -1.45
CA LEU A 121 0.65 -8.11 -0.42
C LEU A 121 2.14 -7.76 -0.57
N ASP A 122 2.48 -6.89 -1.52
CA ASP A 122 3.84 -6.48 -1.87
C ASP A 122 4.80 -7.68 -1.99
N CYS A 123 4.40 -8.66 -2.80
CA CYS A 123 5.17 -9.89 -2.98
C CYS A 123 5.32 -10.26 -4.45
N ASP A 124 6.31 -11.10 -4.74
CA ASP A 124 6.46 -11.66 -6.08
C ASP A 124 5.25 -12.53 -6.43
N ILE A 125 4.76 -12.43 -7.67
CA ILE A 125 3.59 -13.18 -8.14
C ILE A 125 3.76 -14.70 -8.05
N THR A 126 5.00 -15.20 -8.10
CA THR A 126 5.30 -16.64 -7.94
C THR A 126 4.95 -17.18 -6.56
N ARG A 127 4.71 -16.30 -5.57
CA ARG A 127 4.27 -16.67 -4.24
C ARG A 127 2.76 -16.88 -4.12
N ILE A 128 1.99 -16.54 -5.16
CA ILE A 128 0.53 -16.64 -5.17
C ILE A 128 0.09 -17.64 -6.24
N ASN A 129 -0.59 -18.70 -5.83
CA ASN A 129 -1.18 -19.67 -6.73
C ASN A 129 -2.70 -19.72 -6.55
N ILE A 130 -3.44 -19.75 -7.66
CA ILE A 130 -4.90 -19.88 -7.66
C ILE A 130 -5.28 -21.03 -8.60
N LYS A 131 -5.96 -22.01 -8.03
CA LYS A 131 -6.57 -23.14 -8.74
C LYS A 131 -8.08 -22.91 -8.82
N ALA A 132 -8.72 -23.50 -9.81
CA ALA A 132 -10.17 -23.54 -9.90
C ALA A 132 -10.60 -24.97 -10.22
N THR A 133 -11.66 -25.45 -9.57
CA THR A 133 -12.23 -26.77 -9.80
C THR A 133 -13.75 -26.74 -9.74
N THR A 134 -14.36 -27.62 -10.51
CA THR A 134 -15.78 -28.00 -10.40
C THR A 134 -15.95 -29.01 -9.27
N TRP A 135 -17.20 -29.21 -8.84
CA TRP A 135 -17.58 -30.30 -7.91
C TRP A 135 -18.37 -31.38 -8.65
N GLU A 136 -18.16 -31.51 -9.96
CA GLU A 136 -18.81 -32.52 -10.80
C GLU A 136 -20.34 -32.55 -10.65
N LYS A 137 -20.98 -31.37 -10.60
CA LYS A 137 -22.42 -31.21 -10.37
C LYS A 137 -22.94 -31.75 -9.02
N LEU A 138 -22.06 -31.99 -8.06
CA LEU A 138 -22.42 -32.39 -6.70
C LEU A 138 -22.51 -31.19 -5.75
N GLY A 139 -23.44 -31.28 -4.79
CA GLY A 139 -23.59 -30.28 -3.73
C GLY A 139 -24.03 -28.90 -4.23
N PHE A 140 -23.93 -27.90 -3.34
CA PHE A 140 -24.36 -26.53 -3.65
C PHE A 140 -23.53 -25.88 -4.76
N VAL A 141 -22.21 -26.17 -4.81
CA VAL A 141 -21.33 -25.72 -5.89
C VAL A 141 -21.82 -26.31 -7.22
N GLY A 142 -22.03 -27.63 -7.27
CA GLY A 142 -22.47 -28.31 -8.49
C GLY A 142 -23.89 -27.93 -8.96
N ARG A 143 -24.78 -27.55 -8.03
CA ARG A 143 -26.09 -26.96 -8.33
C ARG A 143 -26.04 -25.47 -8.67
N LYS A 144 -24.85 -24.86 -8.69
CA LYS A 144 -24.64 -23.42 -8.98
C LYS A 144 -25.40 -22.51 -8.00
N GLU A 145 -25.46 -22.90 -6.73
CA GLU A 145 -26.10 -22.10 -5.67
C GLU A 145 -25.15 -21.04 -5.11
N GLY A 146 -23.83 -21.21 -5.31
CA GLY A 146 -22.81 -20.26 -4.86
C GLY A 146 -21.40 -20.68 -5.28
N ILE A 147 -20.42 -19.89 -4.84
CA ILE A 147 -18.99 -20.17 -5.01
C ILE A 147 -18.36 -20.25 -3.62
N ALA A 148 -17.47 -21.21 -3.43
CA ALA A 148 -16.62 -21.31 -2.24
C ALA A 148 -15.15 -21.17 -2.60
N ALA A 149 -14.33 -20.75 -1.65
CA ALA A 149 -12.89 -20.70 -1.81
C ALA A 149 -12.16 -21.18 -0.55
N ASP A 150 -11.11 -21.96 -0.76
CA ASP A 150 -10.11 -22.27 0.27
C ASP A 150 -8.84 -21.46 0.02
N ALA A 151 -8.17 -21.05 1.08
CA ALA A 151 -6.84 -20.47 1.03
C ALA A 151 -5.94 -21.06 2.12
N VAL A 152 -4.70 -21.40 1.76
CA VAL A 152 -3.65 -21.76 2.71
C VAL A 152 -2.51 -20.76 2.54
N ALA A 153 -2.14 -20.09 3.62
CA ALA A 153 -1.06 -19.11 3.65
C ALA A 153 0.04 -19.54 4.60
N LEU A 154 1.29 -19.46 4.13
CA LEU A 154 2.48 -19.59 4.95
C LEU A 154 3.08 -18.19 5.14
N ILE A 155 3.24 -17.78 6.39
CA ILE A 155 3.90 -16.53 6.76
C ILE A 155 5.11 -16.83 7.63
N THR A 156 6.04 -15.88 7.72
CA THR A 156 7.15 -15.97 8.64
C THR A 156 7.36 -14.65 9.35
N LYS A 157 7.87 -14.71 10.58
CA LYS A 157 8.42 -13.52 11.22
C LYS A 157 9.51 -12.96 10.33
N SER A 158 9.38 -11.70 9.94
CA SER A 158 10.43 -10.94 9.30
C SER A 158 11.66 -11.02 10.20
N LYS A 159 12.72 -11.69 9.74
CA LYS A 159 14.01 -11.60 10.41
C LYS A 159 14.47 -10.16 10.17
N ALA A 160 14.38 -9.30 11.18
CA ALA A 160 15.32 -8.19 11.21
C ALA A 160 16.72 -8.82 11.22
N ASN A 161 17.45 -8.77 10.12
CA ASN A 161 18.86 -9.16 10.09
C ASN A 161 19.68 -8.16 9.26
N PRO A 162 20.87 -7.76 9.73
CA PRO A 162 21.75 -6.84 9.03
C PRO A 162 22.47 -7.55 7.88
N ARG A 163 22.46 -6.91 6.69
CA ARG A 163 23.29 -7.14 5.49
C ARG A 163 23.17 -8.48 4.72
N ASN A 164 23.07 -8.29 3.39
CA ASN A 164 23.56 -9.06 2.22
C ASN A 164 22.42 -9.19 1.20
N GLU A 165 22.42 -8.42 0.11
CA GLU A 165 23.20 -8.67 -1.12
C GLU A 165 22.99 -10.07 -1.68
N THR A 166 22.11 -10.19 -2.66
CA THR A 166 22.40 -10.96 -3.88
C THR A 166 21.56 -10.42 -5.02
N LYS A 167 22.26 -9.99 -6.07
CA LYS A 167 21.72 -9.55 -7.36
C LYS A 167 21.18 -10.77 -8.12
N GLU A 168 19.97 -10.69 -8.65
CA GLU A 168 19.67 -11.36 -9.92
C GLU A 168 18.53 -10.68 -10.69
N LYS A 169 18.73 -10.62 -12.01
CA LYS A 169 18.06 -9.76 -12.98
C LYS A 169 16.72 -10.37 -13.42
N VAL A 170 15.61 -9.64 -13.27
CA VAL A 170 14.39 -9.85 -14.06
C VAL A 170 13.94 -8.50 -14.61
N LYS A 171 13.72 -8.44 -15.92
CA LYS A 171 13.44 -7.22 -16.71
C LYS A 171 12.23 -6.45 -16.16
N LYS A 172 12.47 -5.24 -15.63
CA LYS A 172 11.46 -4.26 -15.20
C LYS A 172 10.76 -3.62 -16.40
N PRO A 173 9.45 -3.35 -16.35
CA PRO A 173 8.83 -2.32 -17.18
C PRO A 173 9.23 -0.92 -16.68
N LEU A 174 9.30 0.01 -17.63
CA LEU A 174 9.78 1.40 -17.55
C LEU A 174 9.46 2.12 -16.22
N VAL A 175 10.46 2.27 -15.35
CA VAL A 175 10.51 3.27 -14.27
C VAL A 175 11.81 4.04 -14.49
N LEU A 176 11.70 5.32 -14.84
CA LEU A 176 12.82 6.26 -14.84
C LEU A 176 13.36 6.36 -13.41
N PHE A 177 14.69 6.42 -13.26
CA PHE A 177 15.54 6.61 -12.07
C PHE A 177 16.51 5.44 -11.86
N ASP A 178 17.72 5.63 -12.39
CA ASP A 178 18.94 4.88 -12.06
C ASP A 178 19.40 5.27 -10.65
N ASP A 179 19.63 4.27 -9.79
CA ASP A 179 19.89 4.42 -8.36
C ASP A 179 21.39 4.19 -8.03
N ASP A 180 22.28 4.83 -8.80
CA ASP A 180 23.75 4.72 -8.67
C ASP A 180 24.34 5.88 -7.83
N THR A 181 23.83 6.10 -6.62
CA THR A 181 24.52 6.98 -5.64
C THR A 181 24.94 6.18 -4.40
N PRO A 182 26.23 6.22 -3.98
CA PRO A 182 26.71 5.46 -2.83
C PRO A 182 26.02 5.91 -1.54
N VAL A 183 25.37 4.98 -0.84
CA VAL A 183 24.74 5.24 0.46
C VAL A 183 25.81 5.38 1.53
N GLU A 184 26.19 6.63 1.83
CA GLU A 184 26.96 6.96 3.03
C GLU A 184 26.21 6.58 4.32
N ARG A 185 27.00 6.31 5.36
CA ARG A 185 26.65 5.69 6.65
C ARG A 185 25.27 6.10 7.21
N ARG A 186 24.34 5.15 7.36
CA ARG A 186 23.04 5.34 8.02
C ARG A 186 23.20 5.65 9.51
N VAL A 187 22.87 6.88 9.90
CA VAL A 187 22.81 7.34 11.30
C VAL A 187 21.54 6.78 11.95
N LYS A 188 21.67 6.10 13.09
CA LYS A 188 20.54 5.74 13.96
C LYS A 188 20.28 6.89 14.93
N THR A 189 19.30 7.73 14.69
CA THR A 189 18.85 8.74 15.67
C THR A 189 17.66 8.20 16.45
N LYS A 190 17.85 7.95 17.75
CA LYS A 190 16.75 7.82 18.72
C LYS A 190 16.37 9.23 19.17
N GLY A 191 15.11 9.64 18.98
CA GLY A 191 14.61 10.94 19.44
C GLY A 191 13.66 11.62 18.47
N GLU A 192 13.43 12.91 18.71
CA GLU A 192 12.69 13.81 17.80
C GLU A 192 13.52 14.08 16.54
N ILE A 193 12.86 13.99 15.38
CA ILE A 193 13.40 14.36 14.08
C ILE A 193 12.55 15.50 13.51
N ILE A 194 13.21 16.48 12.91
CA ILE A 194 12.55 17.57 12.20
C ILE A 194 12.82 17.38 10.71
N VAL A 195 11.78 17.44 9.89
CA VAL A 195 11.91 17.34 8.44
C VAL A 195 11.35 18.55 7.75
N TYR A 196 12.01 18.91 6.66
CA TYR A 196 11.66 20.02 5.80
C TYR A 196 11.58 19.50 4.39
N SER A 197 10.57 19.92 3.64
CA SER A 197 10.39 19.52 2.24
C SER A 197 9.81 20.65 1.44
N ASP A 198 10.19 20.70 0.16
CA ASP A 198 9.66 21.61 -0.83
C ASP A 198 9.67 20.97 -2.22
N GLY A 199 8.77 21.42 -3.08
CA GLY A 199 8.70 21.00 -4.47
C GLY A 199 8.65 22.21 -5.39
N ALA A 200 9.54 22.24 -6.37
CA ALA A 200 9.63 23.32 -7.36
C ALA A 200 9.20 22.82 -8.74
N SER A 201 8.60 23.69 -9.54
CA SER A 201 8.28 23.43 -10.95
C SER A 201 8.55 24.65 -11.83
N ARG A 202 9.35 24.49 -12.90
CA ARG A 202 9.62 25.53 -13.91
C ARG A 202 8.52 25.56 -14.97
N GLY A 203 7.52 26.40 -14.71
CA GLY A 203 6.23 26.33 -15.41
C GLY A 203 5.28 25.41 -14.67
N ASN A 204 3.97 25.62 -14.80
CA ASN A 204 2.97 24.93 -13.98
C ASN A 204 1.81 24.41 -14.85
N PRO A 205 1.94 23.22 -15.48
CA PRO A 205 2.98 22.20 -15.25
C PRO A 205 4.30 22.44 -16.00
N GLY A 206 5.40 21.86 -15.50
CA GLY A 206 6.72 21.94 -16.12
C GLY A 206 7.77 21.09 -15.40
N PRO A 207 9.05 21.11 -15.84
CA PRO A 207 10.14 20.37 -15.20
C PRO A 207 10.19 20.67 -13.71
N SER A 208 10.11 19.62 -12.89
CA SER A 208 9.87 19.70 -11.46
C SER A 208 10.92 18.93 -10.67
N GLY A 209 11.21 19.40 -9.46
CA GLY A 209 12.14 18.78 -8.54
C GLY A 209 11.59 18.75 -7.12
N ALA A 210 12.00 17.75 -6.35
CA ALA A 210 11.76 17.66 -4.91
C ALA A 210 13.06 17.93 -4.17
N GLY A 211 12.96 18.75 -3.12
CA GLY A 211 14.02 19.02 -2.17
C GLY A 211 13.53 18.74 -0.75
N ALA A 212 14.33 18.06 0.06
CA ALA A 212 14.02 17.85 1.46
C ALA A 212 15.28 17.63 2.28
N TYR A 213 15.20 17.91 3.58
CA TYR A 213 16.27 17.58 4.51
C TYR A 213 15.72 17.20 5.88
N ILE A 214 16.54 16.46 6.62
CA ILE A 214 16.21 15.85 7.90
C ILE A 214 17.21 16.39 8.94
N GLU A 215 16.71 16.88 10.06
CA GLU A 215 17.50 17.35 11.20
C GLU A 215 17.23 16.49 12.44
N ASP A 216 18.25 16.36 13.30
CA ASP A 216 18.06 15.86 14.66
C ASP A 216 17.49 16.96 15.59
N ALA A 217 17.21 16.60 16.85
CA ALA A 217 16.72 17.53 17.85
C ALA A 217 17.70 18.66 18.22
N GLN A 218 18.98 18.55 17.82
CA GLN A 218 20.00 19.57 18.02
C GLN A 218 20.13 20.51 16.80
N GLY A 219 19.39 20.26 15.72
CA GLY A 219 19.43 21.04 14.49
C GLY A 219 20.56 20.62 13.53
N ASN A 220 21.21 19.47 13.75
CA ASN A 220 22.21 18.97 12.80
C ASN A 220 21.50 18.30 11.63
N THR A 221 21.86 18.67 10.40
CA THR A 221 21.35 17.97 9.21
C THR A 221 21.89 16.54 9.17
N ILE A 222 20.99 15.57 9.23
CA ILE A 222 21.27 14.14 9.12
C ILE A 222 21.34 13.72 7.65
N ARG A 223 20.45 14.26 6.81
CA ARG A 223 20.34 13.89 5.40
C ARG A 223 19.69 14.99 4.56
N GLU A 224 20.12 15.07 3.31
CA GLU A 224 19.53 15.90 2.26
C GLU A 224 19.04 15.01 1.12
N ILE A 225 17.96 15.45 0.47
CA ILE A 225 17.27 14.76 -0.62
C ILE A 225 17.04 15.80 -1.70
N SER A 226 17.44 15.48 -2.93
CA SER A 226 17.29 16.32 -4.12
C SER A 226 17.01 15.40 -5.29
N MET A 227 15.81 15.44 -5.87
CA MET A 227 15.39 14.48 -6.89
C MET A 227 14.54 15.13 -7.98
N PHE A 228 14.91 14.89 -9.24
CA PHE A 228 14.11 15.33 -10.40
C PHE A 228 12.82 14.52 -10.46
N LEU A 229 11.69 15.14 -10.81
CA LEU A 229 10.35 14.53 -10.78
C LEU A 229 9.68 14.45 -12.16
N GLY A 230 10.36 14.87 -13.23
CA GLY A 230 9.73 15.03 -14.54
C GLY A 230 8.83 16.26 -14.58
N ASN A 231 7.76 16.21 -15.37
CA ASN A 231 6.86 17.36 -15.57
C ASN A 231 5.61 17.26 -14.68
N LEU A 232 5.54 18.10 -13.64
CA LEU A 232 4.44 18.15 -12.68
C LEU A 232 3.93 19.58 -12.50
N THR A 233 2.83 19.73 -11.77
CA THR A 233 2.42 21.03 -11.20
C THR A 233 3.15 21.29 -9.89
N ASN A 234 3.22 22.55 -9.43
CA ASN A 234 3.91 22.91 -8.18
C ASN A 234 3.37 22.09 -6.99
N ASN A 235 2.05 22.02 -6.83
CA ASN A 235 1.44 21.26 -5.74
C ASN A 235 1.73 19.75 -5.84
N GLN A 236 1.81 19.19 -7.06
CA GLN A 236 2.20 17.79 -7.23
C GLN A 236 3.66 17.57 -6.83
N ALA A 237 4.56 18.49 -7.18
CA ALA A 237 5.96 18.44 -6.79
C ALA A 237 6.12 18.50 -5.26
N GLU A 238 5.40 19.41 -4.59
CA GLU A 238 5.44 19.54 -3.13
C GLU A 238 4.90 18.28 -2.42
N TYR A 239 3.79 17.70 -2.90
CA TYR A 239 3.29 16.42 -2.37
C TYR A 239 4.31 15.29 -2.57
N GLN A 240 4.99 15.23 -3.72
CA GLN A 240 6.03 14.23 -3.98
C GLN A 240 7.24 14.43 -3.06
N ALA A 241 7.66 15.67 -2.83
CA ALA A 241 8.74 15.99 -1.90
C ALA A 241 8.43 15.52 -0.46
N LEU A 242 7.19 15.77 -0.01
CA LEU A 242 6.72 15.27 1.28
C LEU A 242 6.71 13.74 1.35
N ILE A 243 6.24 13.06 0.29
CA ILE A 243 6.25 11.59 0.22
C ILE A 243 7.68 11.04 0.33
N LEU A 244 8.64 11.66 -0.37
CA LEU A 244 10.03 11.23 -0.38
C LEU A 244 10.67 11.32 1.01
N VAL A 245 10.52 12.46 1.67
CA VAL A 245 11.11 12.64 3.00
C VAL A 245 10.44 11.73 4.03
N LEU A 246 9.12 11.51 3.94
CA LEU A 246 8.42 10.61 4.87
C LEU A 246 8.87 9.15 4.72
N LYS A 247 9.10 8.68 3.50
CA LYS A 247 9.66 7.33 3.27
C LYS A 247 11.04 7.18 3.91
N GLU A 248 11.88 8.20 3.79
CA GLU A 248 13.22 8.20 4.39
C GLU A 248 13.16 8.21 5.92
N VAL A 249 12.34 9.07 6.51
CA VAL A 249 12.18 9.16 7.97
C VAL A 249 11.55 7.91 8.57
N ALA A 250 10.59 7.29 7.88
CA ALA A 250 9.99 6.02 8.32
C ALA A 250 11.05 4.92 8.49
N SER A 251 12.10 4.92 7.64
CA SER A 251 13.23 3.99 7.75
C SER A 251 14.12 4.25 8.99
N MET A 252 14.11 5.47 9.52
CA MET A 252 14.91 5.88 10.68
C MET A 252 14.26 5.51 12.02
N ARG A 253 12.94 5.25 12.04
CA ARG A 253 12.13 4.90 13.23
C ARG A 253 12.27 5.90 14.40
N PRO A 254 12.04 7.21 14.18
CA PRO A 254 12.07 8.19 15.25
C PRO A 254 10.92 8.01 16.27
N GLU A 255 11.08 8.61 17.44
CA GLU A 255 10.02 8.64 18.46
C GLU A 255 8.94 9.67 18.09
N HIS A 256 9.35 10.82 17.56
CA HIS A 256 8.47 11.88 17.09
C HIS A 256 9.02 12.54 15.82
N VAL A 257 8.13 12.90 14.89
CA VAL A 257 8.49 13.62 13.66
C VAL A 257 7.78 14.96 13.59
N THR A 258 8.55 16.04 13.49
CA THR A 258 8.03 17.38 13.21
C THR A 258 8.23 17.68 11.73
N ILE A 259 7.13 17.81 10.97
CA ILE A 259 7.13 18.11 9.54
C ILE A 259 6.93 19.61 9.35
N ARG A 260 7.85 20.26 8.65
CA ARG A 260 7.82 21.69 8.33
C ARG A 260 7.73 21.91 6.84
N MET A 261 6.73 22.66 6.41
CA MET A 261 6.52 23.05 5.02
C MET A 261 6.11 24.52 4.96
N ASP A 262 6.49 25.23 3.91
CA ASP A 262 6.02 26.58 3.61
C ASP A 262 4.75 26.62 2.74
N SER A 263 4.31 25.47 2.23
CA SER A 263 3.00 25.31 1.59
C SER A 263 1.87 25.20 2.62
N GLU A 264 1.27 26.34 2.98
CA GLU A 264 0.12 26.37 3.90
C GLU A 264 -1.05 25.51 3.38
N LEU A 265 -1.25 25.45 2.06
CA LEU A 265 -2.27 24.63 1.43
C LEU A 265 -2.11 23.16 1.78
N ILE A 266 -0.92 22.59 1.59
CA ILE A 266 -0.66 21.17 1.86
C ILE A 266 -0.76 20.91 3.36
N VAL A 267 -0.20 21.77 4.21
CA VAL A 267 -0.31 21.63 5.67
C VAL A 267 -1.78 21.53 6.09
N LYS A 268 -2.65 22.42 5.61
CA LYS A 268 -4.09 22.40 5.93
C LYS A 268 -4.81 21.19 5.34
N GLN A 269 -4.42 20.72 4.16
CA GLN A 269 -4.98 19.51 3.55
C GLN A 269 -4.60 18.24 4.32
N ILE A 270 -3.35 18.12 4.78
CA ILE A 270 -2.88 16.98 5.58
C ILE A 270 -3.54 16.95 6.95
N LYS A 271 -3.76 18.12 7.58
CA LYS A 271 -4.54 18.24 8.83
C LYS A 271 -6.03 17.96 8.65
N GLY A 272 -6.53 17.86 7.41
CA GLY A 272 -7.95 17.65 7.11
C GLY A 272 -8.79 18.93 7.24
N GLU A 273 -8.17 20.09 7.44
CA GLU A 273 -8.85 21.38 7.51
C GLU A 273 -9.38 21.77 6.12
N TYR A 274 -8.62 21.49 5.06
CA TYR A 274 -9.00 21.81 3.68
C TYR A 274 -9.26 20.54 2.86
N LYS A 275 -10.36 20.55 2.09
CA LYS A 275 -10.69 19.46 1.15
C LYS A 275 -9.79 19.51 -0.09
N ILE A 276 -9.35 18.34 -0.54
CA ILE A 276 -8.59 18.18 -1.78
C ILE A 276 -9.58 17.97 -2.92
N LYS A 277 -9.77 18.99 -3.76
CA LYS A 277 -10.68 18.92 -4.92
C LYS A 277 -10.01 18.43 -6.20
N ASN A 278 -8.69 18.55 -6.30
CA ASN A 278 -7.94 18.16 -7.48
C ASN A 278 -7.73 16.64 -7.49
N GLU A 279 -8.33 15.95 -8.47
CA GLU A 279 -8.26 14.50 -8.62
C GLU A 279 -6.83 13.96 -8.71
N LYS A 280 -5.89 14.74 -9.27
CA LYS A 280 -4.47 14.35 -9.35
C LYS A 280 -3.73 14.43 -8.00
N LEU A 281 -4.26 15.19 -7.03
CA LEU A 281 -3.68 15.31 -5.69
C LEU A 281 -4.25 14.31 -4.70
N ILE A 282 -5.48 13.81 -4.93
CA ILE A 282 -6.12 12.78 -4.08
C ILE A 282 -5.21 11.55 -3.87
N PRO A 283 -4.65 10.91 -4.91
CA PRO A 283 -3.78 9.75 -4.71
C PRO A 283 -2.50 10.09 -3.96
N LEU A 284 -1.90 11.27 -4.20
CA LEU A 284 -0.69 11.71 -3.52
C LEU A 284 -0.94 11.95 -2.02
N ALA A 285 -2.05 12.62 -1.68
CA ALA A 285 -2.45 12.83 -0.31
C ALA A 285 -2.80 11.53 0.42
N SER A 286 -3.36 10.55 -0.29
CA SER A 286 -3.57 9.20 0.26
C SER A 286 -2.24 8.54 0.62
N ILE A 287 -1.22 8.65 -0.24
CA ILE A 287 0.12 8.12 0.04
C ILE A 287 0.72 8.83 1.25
N VAL A 288 0.63 10.16 1.34
CA VAL A 288 1.12 10.91 2.52
C VAL A 288 0.43 10.42 3.79
N LYS A 289 -0.91 10.29 3.79
CA LYS A 289 -1.66 9.76 4.95
C LYS A 289 -1.18 8.36 5.34
N GLN A 290 -0.95 7.47 4.38
CA GLN A 290 -0.41 6.12 4.64
C GLN A 290 0.99 6.18 5.26
N GLN A 291 1.88 7.05 4.78
CA GLN A 291 3.23 7.20 5.36
C GLN A 291 3.17 7.77 6.78
N LEU A 292 2.29 8.75 7.04
CA LEU A 292 2.10 9.32 8.38
C LEU A 292 1.58 8.28 9.38
N MET A 293 0.73 7.33 8.95
CA MET A 293 0.27 6.21 9.78
C MET A 293 1.39 5.25 10.20
N LEU A 294 2.55 5.27 9.53
CA LEU A 294 3.72 4.47 9.89
C LEU A 294 4.58 5.13 10.99
N LEU A 295 4.36 6.41 11.27
CA LEU A 295 5.11 7.16 12.28
C LEU A 295 4.48 6.97 13.66
N ASN A 296 5.31 6.73 14.69
CA ASN A 296 4.84 6.57 16.07
C ASN A 296 4.09 7.81 16.59
N SER A 297 4.64 8.99 16.29
CA SER A 297 4.07 10.29 16.65
C SER A 297 4.54 11.32 15.65
N TRP A 298 3.67 12.23 15.24
CA TRP A 298 4.03 13.28 14.29
C TRP A 298 3.19 14.55 14.48
N LYS A 299 3.74 15.68 14.03
CA LYS A 299 3.00 16.92 13.82
C LYS A 299 3.44 17.56 12.50
N ILE A 300 2.55 18.33 11.90
CA ILE A 300 2.86 19.12 10.71
C ILE A 300 2.56 20.60 10.97
N GLU A 301 3.49 21.47 10.63
CA GLU A 301 3.39 22.91 10.83
C GLU A 301 3.80 23.69 9.59
N HIS A 302 3.06 24.78 9.34
CA HIS A 302 3.41 25.74 8.33
C HIS A 302 4.52 26.65 8.86
N VAL A 303 5.58 26.81 8.08
CA VAL A 303 6.70 27.72 8.39
C VAL A 303 6.81 28.78 7.30
N ARG A 304 7.39 29.94 7.63
CA ARG A 304 7.64 30.96 6.61
C ARG A 304 8.71 30.48 5.63
N ARG A 305 8.64 30.96 4.37
CA ARG A 305 9.54 30.55 3.28
C ARG A 305 11.03 30.74 3.59
N GLU A 306 11.40 31.73 4.39
CA GLU A 306 12.79 31.95 4.80
C GLU A 306 13.33 30.82 5.71
N LYS A 307 12.43 30.05 6.34
CA LYS A 307 12.78 28.88 7.14
C LYS A 307 12.80 27.57 6.34
N ASN A 308 12.37 27.57 5.08
CA ASN A 308 12.37 26.39 4.19
C ASN A 308 13.34 26.56 3.00
N THR A 309 14.16 27.62 2.99
CA THR A 309 15.01 27.98 1.84
C THR A 309 15.97 26.87 1.42
N LYS A 310 16.45 26.06 2.35
CA LYS A 310 17.33 24.92 2.04
C LYS A 310 16.60 23.83 1.26
N ALA A 311 15.33 23.53 1.57
CA ALA A 311 14.54 22.57 0.81
C ALA A 311 14.21 23.11 -0.60
N ASP A 312 13.86 24.39 -0.71
CA ASP A 312 13.63 25.08 -2.00
C ASP A 312 14.89 25.03 -2.90
N GLN A 313 16.07 25.28 -2.33
CA GLN A 313 17.35 25.17 -3.05
C GLN A 313 17.62 23.76 -3.54
N LEU A 314 17.37 22.73 -2.73
CA LEU A 314 17.51 21.33 -3.13
C LEU A 314 16.53 20.97 -4.24
N ALA A 315 15.29 21.46 -4.19
CA ALA A 315 14.28 21.22 -5.21
C ALA A 315 14.67 21.86 -6.55
N ASN A 316 15.15 23.10 -6.54
CA ASN A 316 15.61 23.79 -7.74
C ASN A 316 16.88 23.15 -8.32
N LYS A 317 17.84 22.76 -7.46
CA LYS A 317 19.05 22.03 -7.88
C LYS A 317 18.70 20.75 -8.63
N ALA A 318 17.69 20.02 -8.17
CA ALA A 318 17.22 18.82 -8.86
C ALA A 318 16.66 19.07 -10.27
N ILE A 319 16.12 20.26 -10.56
CA ILE A 319 15.63 20.63 -11.89
C ILE A 319 16.79 21.02 -12.82
N ASP A 320 17.87 21.54 -12.24
CA ASP A 320 19.08 21.97 -12.94
C ASP A 320 20.10 20.85 -13.21
N SER A 321 19.89 19.66 -12.63
CA SER A 321 20.80 18.50 -12.73
C SER A 321 20.46 17.64 -13.93
#